data_AF-A0A0F9MGB0-F1
#
_entry.id   AF-A0A0F9MGB0-F1
#
_cell.length_a   1.000
_cell.length_b   1.000
_cell.length_c   1.000
_cell.angle_alpha   90.00
_cell.angle_beta   90.00
_cell.angle_gamma   90.00
#
_symmetry.space_group_name_H-M   'P 1'
#
loop_
_entity.id
_entity.type
_entity.pdbx_description
1 polymer ?
#
loop_
_entity_poly.entity_id
_entity_poly.type
_entity_poly.pdbx_seq_one_letter_code
_entity_poly.pdbx_strand_id
1 'polypeptide(L)'
;MSKYTVKPPKVGEVLESADWYRGDNERRESAIAIRIDLANTEKQFGLILGPITWQDMDIGDERMPDPPGPEYRLLRGEAKVACYRPVLRTSYFVDELDMVDLARLRIITRRAHHSACPRERELTDAQCDAMINEYGPRHAENAIRGAVDARVVN
;
A
#
# COMPACT_ATOMS: atom_id res chain seq x y z
N MET A 1 -14.06 8.08 -18.45
CA MET A 1 -14.55 8.77 -17.24
C MET A 1 -14.87 7.71 -16.20
N SER A 2 -14.08 7.59 -15.13
CA SER A 2 -14.24 6.55 -14.11
C SER A 2 -15.36 6.94 -13.14
N LYS A 3 -16.49 6.21 -13.19
CA LYS A 3 -17.66 6.36 -12.30
C LYS A 3 -17.53 5.45 -11.09
N TYR A 4 -16.52 5.65 -10.24
CA TYR A 4 -16.49 4.94 -8.95
C TYR A 4 -16.40 5.92 -7.79
N THR A 5 -17.56 6.11 -7.16
CA THR A 5 -17.70 6.74 -5.85
C THR A 5 -16.90 5.89 -4.86
N VAL A 6 -15.91 6.51 -4.22
CA VAL A 6 -14.76 5.91 -3.52
C VAL A 6 -15.17 5.16 -2.25
N LYS A 7 -15.84 4.02 -2.37
CA LYS A 7 -15.93 3.03 -1.29
C LYS A 7 -14.99 1.88 -1.65
N PRO A 8 -14.11 1.46 -0.72
CA PRO A 8 -13.25 0.31 -0.96
C PRO A 8 -14.12 -0.93 -1.21
N PRO A 9 -13.80 -1.74 -2.23
CA PRO A 9 -14.49 -3.01 -2.47
C PRO A 9 -14.46 -3.92 -1.25
N LYS A 10 -15.52 -4.67 -0.99
CA LYS A 10 -15.62 -5.58 0.15
C LYS A 10 -15.03 -6.95 -0.15
N VAL A 11 -14.57 -7.65 0.88
CA VAL A 11 -14.23 -9.07 0.76
C VAL A 11 -15.45 -9.85 0.24
N GLY A 12 -15.22 -10.67 -0.77
CA GLY A 12 -16.24 -11.44 -1.45
C GLY A 12 -16.90 -10.74 -2.64
N GLU A 13 -16.69 -9.45 -2.83
CA GLU A 13 -17.15 -8.70 -4.01
C GLU A 13 -16.40 -9.16 -5.27
N VAL A 14 -17.06 -9.10 -6.43
CA VAL A 14 -16.44 -9.42 -7.72
C VAL A 14 -16.10 -8.09 -8.39
N LEU A 15 -14.82 -7.92 -8.71
CA LEU A 15 -14.36 -6.82 -9.54
C LEU A 15 -14.32 -7.29 -10.99
N GLU A 16 -14.83 -6.44 -11.88
CA GLU A 16 -14.81 -6.67 -13.31
C GLU A 16 -14.06 -5.54 -14.02
N SER A 17 -13.35 -5.91 -15.08
CA SER A 17 -12.80 -4.98 -16.06
C SER A 17 -12.92 -5.62 -17.43
N ALA A 18 -13.19 -4.80 -18.45
CA ALA A 18 -13.49 -5.29 -19.79
C ALA A 18 -12.88 -4.37 -20.84
N ASP A 19 -12.47 -4.96 -21.96
CA ASP A 19 -11.85 -4.23 -23.05
C ASP A 19 -12.20 -4.87 -24.41
N TRP A 20 -12.35 -4.02 -25.41
CA TRP A 20 -12.74 -4.43 -26.77
C TRP A 20 -11.50 -4.86 -27.55
N TYR A 21 -11.62 -5.94 -28.32
CA TYR A 21 -10.52 -6.46 -29.12
C TYR A 21 -10.99 -7.00 -30.48
N ARG A 22 -10.08 -7.06 -31.45
CA ARG A 22 -10.28 -7.70 -32.76
C ARG A 22 -9.16 -8.70 -33.05
N GLY A 23 -9.53 -9.97 -33.07
CA GLY A 23 -8.60 -11.08 -33.33
C GLY A 23 -7.65 -11.40 -32.16
N ASP A 24 -6.81 -12.41 -32.35
CA ASP A 24 -6.06 -13.03 -31.24
C ASP A 24 -4.96 -12.14 -30.63
N ASN A 25 -4.35 -11.26 -31.42
CA ASN A 25 -3.29 -10.38 -30.91
C ASN A 25 -3.86 -9.31 -29.99
N GLU A 26 -4.89 -8.59 -30.45
CA GLU A 26 -5.57 -7.58 -29.64
C GLU A 26 -6.20 -8.23 -28.39
N ARG A 27 -6.71 -9.47 -28.49
CA ARG A 27 -7.21 -10.21 -27.32
C ARG A 27 -6.17 -10.35 -26.21
N ARG A 28 -4.91 -10.62 -26.57
CA ARG A 28 -3.81 -10.73 -25.60
C ARG A 28 -3.47 -9.38 -24.99
N GLU A 29 -3.49 -8.32 -25.79
CA GLU A 29 -3.26 -6.95 -25.32
C GLU A 29 -4.34 -6.50 -24.34
N SER A 30 -5.61 -6.73 -24.67
CA SER A 30 -6.74 -6.48 -23.77
C SER A 30 -6.64 -7.28 -22.47
N ALA A 31 -6.23 -8.55 -22.52
CA ALA A 31 -6.01 -9.35 -21.32
C ALA A 31 -4.91 -8.76 -20.41
N ILE A 32 -3.86 -8.17 -20.99
CA ILE A 32 -2.81 -7.46 -20.25
C ILE A 32 -3.37 -6.17 -19.65
N ALA A 33 -4.13 -5.39 -20.42
CA ALA A 33 -4.74 -4.14 -19.94
C ALA A 33 -5.67 -4.39 -18.74
N ILE A 34 -6.53 -5.41 -18.83
CA ILE A 34 -7.44 -5.82 -17.74
C ILE A 34 -6.66 -6.26 -16.50
N ARG A 35 -5.56 -7.03 -16.67
CA ARG A 35 -4.69 -7.40 -15.54
C ARG A 35 -4.08 -6.18 -14.86
N ILE A 36 -3.62 -5.21 -15.64
CA ILE A 36 -3.02 -3.98 -15.11
C ILE A 36 -4.08 -3.18 -14.32
N ASP A 37 -5.31 -3.08 -14.84
CA ASP A 37 -6.39 -2.36 -14.19
C ASP A 37 -6.79 -2.99 -12.83
N LEU A 38 -6.94 -4.31 -12.80
CA LEU A 38 -7.20 -5.05 -11.56
C LEU A 38 -6.02 -4.93 -10.57
N ALA A 39 -4.78 -5.01 -11.03
CA ALA A 39 -3.59 -4.84 -10.18
C ALA A 39 -3.46 -3.42 -9.61
N ASN A 40 -3.84 -2.40 -10.40
CA ASN A 40 -3.89 -1.02 -9.92
C ASN A 40 -4.95 -0.87 -8.83
N THR A 41 -6.10 -1.53 -8.99
CA THR A 41 -7.17 -1.54 -7.99
C THR A 41 -6.73 -2.26 -6.71
N GLU A 42 -6.04 -3.40 -6.82
CA GLU A 42 -5.40 -4.08 -5.69
C GLU A 42 -4.47 -3.15 -4.91
N LYS A 43 -3.60 -2.44 -5.63
CA LYS A 43 -2.62 -1.53 -5.02
C LYS A 43 -3.31 -0.33 -4.37
N GLN A 44 -4.30 0.26 -5.04
CA GLN A 44 -5.00 1.45 -4.57
C GLN A 44 -5.77 1.19 -3.28
N PHE A 45 -6.41 0.02 -3.16
CA PHE A 45 -7.27 -0.30 -2.01
C PHE A 45 -6.64 -1.29 -1.03
N GLY A 46 -5.39 -1.71 -1.27
CA GLY A 46 -4.72 -2.71 -0.45
C GLY A 46 -5.46 -4.05 -0.45
N LEU A 47 -5.91 -4.51 -1.61
CA LEU A 47 -6.65 -5.77 -1.77
C LEU A 47 -5.72 -6.90 -2.22
N ILE A 48 -6.22 -8.12 -2.04
CA ILE A 48 -5.72 -9.34 -2.68
C ILE A 48 -6.91 -9.93 -3.43
N LEU A 49 -6.78 -10.06 -4.74
CA LEU A 49 -7.76 -10.68 -5.62
C LEU A 49 -7.46 -12.16 -5.83
N GLY A 50 -8.52 -12.93 -6.04
CA GLY A 50 -8.43 -14.31 -6.51
C GLY A 50 -8.01 -14.41 -7.97
N PRO A 51 -7.95 -15.64 -8.52
CA PRO A 51 -7.62 -15.85 -9.92
C PRO A 51 -8.63 -15.14 -10.84
N ILE A 52 -8.13 -14.56 -11.93
CA ILE A 52 -8.97 -13.90 -12.93
C ILE A 52 -9.65 -14.97 -13.79
N THR A 53 -10.97 -14.90 -13.86
CA THR A 53 -11.79 -15.66 -14.80
C THR A 53 -12.03 -14.81 -16.05
N TRP A 54 -11.86 -15.43 -17.23
CA TRP A 54 -11.96 -14.74 -18.51
C TRP A 54 -13.21 -15.18 -19.25
N GLN A 55 -13.92 -14.23 -19.84
CA GLN A 55 -15.08 -14.48 -20.68
C GLN A 55 -14.99 -13.62 -21.94
N ASP A 56 -15.03 -14.28 -23.10
CA ASP A 56 -15.25 -13.60 -24.37
C ASP A 56 -16.75 -13.46 -24.59
N MET A 57 -17.19 -12.26 -24.94
CA MET A 57 -18.59 -11.95 -25.14
C MET A 57 -18.82 -11.30 -26.51
N ASP A 58 -19.94 -11.67 -27.13
CA ASP A 58 -20.33 -11.14 -28.44
C ASP A 58 -21.17 -9.86 -28.29
N ILE A 59 -21.22 -9.06 -29.35
CA ILE A 59 -21.95 -7.79 -29.40
C ILE A 59 -23.45 -8.04 -29.17
N GLY A 60 -24.08 -7.24 -28.29
CA GLY A 60 -25.54 -7.22 -28.13
C GLY A 60 -26.06 -7.60 -26.75
N ASP A 61 -25.19 -7.82 -25.75
CA ASP A 61 -25.63 -7.87 -24.35
C ASP A 61 -25.95 -6.46 -23.85
N GLU A 62 -27.14 -6.28 -23.29
CA GLU A 62 -27.68 -4.99 -22.81
C GLU A 62 -26.80 -4.33 -21.73
N ARG A 63 -25.89 -5.10 -21.11
CA ARG A 63 -24.97 -4.63 -20.08
C ARG A 63 -23.63 -4.13 -20.62
N MET A 64 -23.41 -4.19 -21.93
CA MET A 64 -22.14 -3.78 -22.54
C MET A 64 -22.13 -2.31 -22.96
N PRO A 65 -20.95 -1.65 -22.91
CA PRO A 65 -20.76 -0.39 -23.61
C PRO A 65 -20.94 -0.58 -25.13
N ASP A 66 -21.18 0.50 -25.87
CA ASP A 66 -21.27 0.41 -27.32
C ASP A 66 -19.93 -0.07 -27.92
N PRO A 67 -19.93 -1.06 -28.84
CA PRO A 67 -18.71 -1.52 -29.47
C PRO A 67 -18.14 -0.47 -30.43
N PRO A 68 -16.81 -0.40 -30.62
CA PRO A 68 -16.19 0.48 -31.61
C PRO A 68 -16.57 0.13 -33.07
N GLY A 69 -16.93 -1.14 -33.32
CA GLY A 69 -17.32 -1.64 -34.64
C GLY A 69 -17.85 -3.08 -34.57
N PRO A 70 -18.49 -3.57 -35.65
CA PRO A 70 -19.12 -4.89 -35.69
C PRO A 70 -18.13 -6.07 -35.64
N GLU A 71 -16.85 -5.82 -35.91
CA GLU A 71 -15.80 -6.84 -35.90
C GLU A 71 -15.13 -7.05 -34.52
N TYR A 72 -15.52 -6.24 -33.53
CA TYR A 72 -14.98 -6.30 -32.19
C TYR A 72 -15.70 -7.35 -31.33
N ARG A 73 -14.96 -7.90 -30.38
CA ARG A 73 -15.50 -8.74 -29.30
C ARG A 73 -15.08 -8.14 -27.96
N LEU A 74 -15.86 -8.38 -26.92
CA LEU A 74 -15.54 -7.88 -25.59
C LEU A 74 -14.85 -8.99 -24.81
N LEU A 75 -13.65 -8.69 -24.29
CA LEU A 75 -13.02 -9.55 -23.29
C LEU A 75 -13.36 -9.01 -21.91
N ARG A 76 -14.00 -9.82 -21.07
CA ARG A 76 -14.26 -9.51 -19.66
C ARG A 76 -13.33 -10.34 -18.77
N GLY A 77 -12.68 -9.68 -17.82
CA GLY A 77 -11.94 -10.32 -16.75
C GLY A 77 -12.57 -10.03 -15.40
N GLU A 78 -12.82 -11.07 -14.64
CA GLU A 78 -13.41 -10.97 -13.30
C GLU A 78 -12.49 -11.58 -12.25
N ALA A 79 -12.38 -10.91 -11.10
CA ALA A 79 -11.67 -11.45 -9.96
C ALA A 79 -12.41 -11.13 -8.66
N LYS A 80 -12.53 -12.14 -7.79
CA LYS A 80 -13.16 -11.99 -6.47
C LYS A 80 -12.16 -11.40 -5.47
N VAL A 81 -12.59 -10.43 -4.68
CA VAL A 81 -11.81 -9.90 -3.56
C VAL A 81 -11.68 -10.99 -2.49
N ALA A 82 -10.48 -11.52 -2.33
CA ALA A 82 -10.19 -12.60 -1.39
C ALA A 82 -9.98 -12.07 0.03
N CYS A 83 -9.16 -11.02 0.17
CA CYS A 83 -8.92 -10.35 1.45
C CYS A 83 -8.30 -8.96 1.24
N TYR A 84 -8.17 -8.19 2.31
CA TYR A 84 -7.29 -7.01 2.31
C TYR A 84 -5.88 -7.46 2.61
N ARG A 85 -4.90 -6.91 1.89
CA ARG A 85 -3.50 -6.99 2.29
C ARG A 85 -3.41 -6.35 3.68
N PRO A 86 -2.89 -7.05 4.70
CA PRO A 86 -2.62 -6.41 5.97
C PRO A 86 -1.70 -5.24 5.67
N VAL A 87 -2.16 -4.03 5.96
CA VAL A 87 -1.28 -2.87 5.98
C VAL A 87 -0.33 -3.16 7.13
N LEU A 88 0.82 -3.76 6.82
CA LEU A 88 2.01 -3.53 7.63
C LEU A 88 2.22 -2.03 7.53
N ARG A 89 1.54 -1.27 8.41
CA ARG A 89 2.03 0.05 8.74
C ARG A 89 3.44 -0.26 9.20
N THR A 90 4.43 0.21 8.46
CA THR A 90 5.70 0.53 9.10
C THR A 90 5.31 1.50 10.20
N SER A 91 5.01 0.98 11.39
CA SER A 91 4.88 1.81 12.56
C SER A 91 6.25 2.44 12.71
N TYR A 92 6.28 3.75 12.60
CA TYR A 92 7.47 4.47 12.96
C TYR A 92 7.63 4.32 14.47
N PHE A 93 8.85 4.18 14.96
CA PHE A 93 9.13 4.07 16.39
C PHE A 93 8.42 5.16 17.20
N VAL A 94 8.33 6.38 16.65
CA VAL A 94 7.61 7.51 17.26
C VAL A 94 6.10 7.32 17.33
N ASP A 95 5.49 6.53 16.45
CA ASP A 95 4.03 6.27 16.44
C ASP A 95 3.59 5.39 17.60
N GLU A 96 4.53 4.62 18.18
CA GLU A 96 4.30 3.71 19.30
C GLU A 96 4.61 4.35 20.66
N LEU A 97 5.13 5.58 20.66
CA LEU A 97 5.42 6.33 21.89
C LEU A 97 4.22 7.15 22.32
N ASP A 98 4.02 7.29 23.63
CA ASP A 98 3.10 8.28 24.13
C ASP A 98 3.62 9.71 23.84
N MET A 99 2.71 10.69 23.82
CA MET A 99 3.05 12.07 23.49
C MET A 99 4.05 12.70 24.46
N VAL A 100 4.06 12.27 25.73
CA VAL A 100 4.93 12.83 26.76
C VAL A 100 6.37 12.34 26.56
N ASP A 101 6.54 11.05 26.30
CA ASP A 101 7.83 10.43 26.04
C ASP A 101 8.39 10.85 24.68
N LEU A 102 7.55 11.02 23.65
CA LEU A 102 7.97 11.60 22.38
C LEU A 102 8.50 13.04 22.56
N ALA A 103 7.79 13.88 23.33
CA ALA A 103 8.25 15.25 23.61
C ALA A 103 9.59 15.25 24.37
N ARG A 104 9.77 14.34 25.33
CA ARG A 104 11.04 14.18 26.06
C ARG A 104 12.17 13.75 25.13
N LEU A 105 11.94 12.76 24.27
CA LEU A 105 12.92 12.30 23.30
C LEU A 105 13.31 13.42 22.33
N ARG A 106 12.36 14.21 21.82
CA ARG A 106 12.67 15.36 20.97
C ARG A 106 13.62 16.35 21.65
N ILE A 107 13.39 16.66 22.93
CA ILE A 107 14.27 17.54 23.71
C ILE A 107 15.68 16.95 23.83
N ILE A 108 15.78 15.65 24.15
CA ILE A 108 17.07 14.96 24.30
C ILE A 108 17.81 14.95 22.96
N THR A 109 17.13 14.58 21.87
CA THR A 109 17.70 14.54 20.51
C THR A 109 18.19 15.91 20.07
N ARG A 110 17.44 16.99 20.32
CA ARG A 110 17.91 18.37 20.02
C ARG A 110 19.18 18.73 20.77
N ARG A 111 19.21 18.45 22.07
CA ARG A 111 20.38 18.75 22.91
C ARG A 111 21.61 17.99 22.42
N ALA A 112 21.46 16.68 22.15
CA ALA A 112 22.53 15.85 21.63
C ALA A 112 23.04 16.37 20.26
N HIS A 113 22.12 16.72 19.35
CA HIS A 113 22.47 17.28 18.06
C HIS A 113 23.21 18.61 18.18
N HIS A 114 22.72 19.55 18.98
CA HIS A 114 23.38 20.83 19.19
C HIS A 114 24.77 20.67 19.85
N SER A 115 24.94 19.71 20.75
CA SER A 115 26.26 19.40 21.33
C SER A 115 27.24 18.83 20.30
N ALA A 116 26.77 18.00 19.38
CA ALA A 116 27.60 17.41 18.32
C ALA A 116 27.90 18.40 17.18
N CYS A 117 26.91 19.19 16.79
CA CYS A 117 26.92 20.12 15.67
C CYS A 117 26.49 21.54 16.09
N PRO A 118 27.29 22.26 16.90
CA PRO A 118 26.88 23.53 17.52
C PRO A 118 26.72 24.71 16.55
N ARG A 119 27.19 24.56 15.30
CA ARG A 119 27.07 25.59 14.26
C ARG A 119 25.85 25.37 13.36
N GLU A 120 25.17 24.24 13.50
CA GLU A 120 23.99 23.93 12.71
C GLU A 120 22.73 24.49 13.35
N ARG A 121 21.70 24.67 12.52
CA ARG A 121 20.39 25.12 12.99
C ARG A 121 19.78 24.07 13.92
N GLU A 122 19.06 24.53 14.93
CA GLU A 122 18.29 23.65 15.81
C GLU A 122 17.26 22.83 14.99
N LEU A 123 17.12 21.56 15.35
CA LEU A 123 16.23 20.62 14.69
C LEU A 123 14.75 20.93 14.96
N THR A 124 13.95 20.88 13.91
CA THR A 124 12.47 20.87 14.00
C THR A 124 11.95 19.56 14.60
N ASP A 125 10.70 19.55 15.08
CA ASP A 125 10.02 18.32 15.55
C ASP A 125 10.08 17.19 14.52
N ALA A 126 9.78 17.46 13.25
CA ALA A 126 9.81 16.46 12.19
C ALA A 126 11.21 15.88 11.94
N GLN A 127 12.26 16.70 12.07
CA GLN A 127 13.64 16.23 11.95
C GLN A 127 14.06 15.39 13.16
N CYS A 128 13.61 15.76 14.36
CA CYS A 128 13.82 14.92 15.54
C CYS A 128 13.11 13.57 15.38
N ASP A 129 11.87 13.55 14.89
CA ASP A 129 11.11 12.31 14.67
C ASP A 129 11.81 11.39 13.66
N ALA A 130 12.34 11.96 12.57
CA ALA A 130 13.11 11.21 11.59
C ALA A 130 14.35 10.55 12.22
N MET A 131 15.13 11.29 13.01
CA MET A 131 16.29 10.74 13.73
C MET A 131 15.89 9.68 14.76
N ILE A 132 14.81 9.92 15.52
CA ILE A 132 14.31 8.97 16.53
C ILE A 132 13.84 7.68 15.85
N ASN A 133 13.20 7.75 14.69
CA ASN A 133 12.81 6.56 13.92
C ASN A 133 13.99 5.77 13.37
N GLU A 134 15.07 6.46 12.98
CA GLU A 134 16.28 5.81 12.46
C GLU A 134 17.09 5.12 13.56
N TYR A 135 17.31 5.79 14.69
CA TYR A 135 18.22 5.32 15.74
C TYR A 135 17.52 4.69 16.94
N GLY A 136 16.29 5.11 17.24
CA GLY A 136 15.51 4.68 18.41
C GLY A 136 15.38 3.17 18.53
N PRO A 137 14.97 2.43 17.48
CA PRO A 137 14.84 0.97 17.54
C PRO A 137 16.14 0.27 17.96
N ARG A 138 17.28 0.69 17.40
CA ARG A 138 18.59 0.11 17.69
C ARG A 138 19.02 0.37 19.13
N HIS A 139 18.76 1.57 19.65
CA HIS A 139 19.08 1.90 21.03
C HIS A 139 18.18 1.15 22.03
N ALA A 140 16.89 1.01 21.72
CA ALA A 140 15.96 0.22 22.53
C ALA A 140 16.37 -1.25 22.58
N GLU A 141 16.73 -1.84 21.43
CA GLU A 141 17.23 -3.21 21.35
C GLU A 141 18.48 -3.41 22.21
N ASN A 142 19.46 -2.51 22.11
CA ASN A 142 20.70 -2.59 22.90
C ASN A 142 20.44 -2.44 24.40
N ALA A 143 19.51 -1.58 24.80
CA ALA A 143 19.14 -1.39 26.20
C ALA A 143 18.49 -2.66 26.79
N ILE A 144 17.60 -3.31 26.03
CA ILE A 144 16.97 -4.57 26.44
C ILE A 144 18.02 -5.67 26.58
N ARG A 145 18.91 -5.82 25.59
CA ARG A 145 19.99 -6.83 25.64
C ARG A 145 20.88 -6.63 26.87
N GLY A 146 21.34 -5.40 27.12
CA GLY A 146 22.15 -5.09 28.30
C GLY A 146 21.44 -5.38 29.63
N ALA A 147 20.13 -5.13 29.71
CA ALA A 147 19.34 -5.43 30.92
C ALA A 147 19.17 -6.94 31.16
N VAL A 148 19.02 -7.74 30.10
CA VAL A 148 18.97 -9.20 30.19
C VAL A 148 20.31 -9.75 30.65
N ASP A 149 21.41 -9.32 30.04
CA ASP A 149 22.76 -9.78 30.37
C ASP A 149 23.14 -9.45 31.83
N ALA A 150 22.80 -8.26 32.31
CA ALA A 150 23.05 -7.85 33.70
C ALA A 150 22.24 -8.67 34.73
N ARG A 151 21.11 -9.25 34.33
CA ARG A 151 20.23 -10.04 35.20
C ARG A 151 20.60 -11.53 35.23
N VAL A 152 21.32 -12.02 34.22
CA VAL A 152 21.80 -13.42 34.15
C VAL A 152 23.10 -13.61 34.96
N VAL A 153 23.84 -12.52 35.22
CA VAL A 153 25.13 -12.55 35.95
C VAL A 153 24.96 -12.36 37.46
N ASN A 154 23.77 -11.98 37.94
CA ASN A 154 23.41 -11.93 39.37
C ASN A 154 22.59 -13.14 39.79
#